data_AF-A0A7C7EFJ9-F1
#
_entry.id   AF-A0A7C7EFJ9-F1
#
_cell.length_a   1.000
_cell.length_b   1.000
_cell.length_c   1.000
_cell.angle_alpha   90.00
_cell.angle_beta   90.00
_cell.angle_gamma   90.00
#
_symmetry.space_group_name_H-M   'P 1'
#
loop_
_entity.id
_entity.type
_entity.pdbx_description
1 polymer ?
#
loop_
_entity_poly.entity_id
_entity_poly.type
_entity_poly.pdbx_seq_one_letter_code
_entity_poly.pdbx_strand_id
1 'polypeptide(L)'
;MVTALVVILVLILLLPFVVKQVEHNLEYFLFTMGIISVIVSKQFSVELFFHIFKNPLIYYITLAVLIAGLIFTLLKEKLKIGVEKVADK
;
A
#
# COMPACT_ATOMS: atom_id res chain seq x y z
N MET A 1 -12.79 15.30 15.57
CA MET A 1 -11.68 14.33 15.37
C MET A 1 -12.14 13.10 14.60
N VAL A 2 -13.14 12.36 15.09
CA VAL A 2 -13.63 11.14 14.42
C VAL A 2 -14.16 11.42 13.00
N THR A 3 -14.94 12.49 12.81
CA THR A 3 -15.49 12.86 11.49
C THR A 3 -14.41 13.06 10.43
N ALA A 4 -13.30 13.71 10.77
CA ALA A 4 -12.20 13.93 9.84
C ALA A 4 -11.49 12.62 9.46
N LEU A 5 -11.29 11.71 10.42
CA LEU A 5 -10.72 10.39 10.17
C LEU A 5 -11.64 9.52 9.32
N VAL A 6 -12.96 9.59 9.53
CA VAL A 6 -13.95 8.89 8.70
C VAL A 6 -13.92 9.42 7.26
N VAL A 7 -13.81 10.74 7.07
CA VAL A 7 -13.65 11.33 5.73
C VAL A 7 -12.35 10.85 5.08
N ILE A 8 -11.22 10.84 5.80
CA ILE A 8 -9.94 10.33 5.30
C ILE A 8 -10.08 8.85 4.90
N LEU A 9 -10.75 8.03 5.70
CA LEU A 9 -10.99 6.62 5.39
C LEU A 9 -11.81 6.46 4.09
N VAL A 10 -12.89 7.22 3.95
CA VAL A 10 -13.71 7.21 2.72
C VAL A 10 -12.88 7.63 1.50
N LEU A 11 -12.02 8.65 1.65
CA LEU A 11 -11.12 9.08 0.59
C LEU A 11 -10.10 8.00 0.23
N ILE A 12 -9.48 7.34 1.20
CA ILE A 12 -8.53 6.24 0.95
C ILE A 12 -9.19 5.13 0.13
N LEU A 13 -10.45 4.80 0.45
CA LEU A 13 -11.17 3.74 -0.23
C LEU A 13 -11.65 4.14 -1.61
N LEU A 14 -12.21 5.36 -1.80
CA LEU A 14 -12.86 5.73 -3.06
C LEU A 14 -11.92 6.41 -4.06
N LEU A 15 -10.97 7.22 -3.59
CA LEU A 15 -10.11 8.01 -4.45
C LEU A 15 -9.25 7.20 -5.44
N PRO A 16 -8.63 6.05 -5.09
CA PRO A 16 -7.86 5.28 -6.05
C PRO A 16 -8.71 4.75 -7.21
N PHE A 17 -10.00 4.50 -7.00
CA PHE A 17 -10.89 4.05 -8.07
C PHE A 17 -11.37 5.18 -9.00
N VAL A 18 -11.31 6.43 -8.53
CA VAL A 18 -11.77 7.61 -9.29
C VAL A 18 -10.61 8.28 -10.03
N VAL A 19 -9.40 8.26 -9.46
CA VAL A 19 -8.24 9.00 -9.97
C VAL A 19 -7.14 8.04 -10.42
N LYS A 20 -6.95 7.91 -11.74
CA LYS A 20 -5.91 7.05 -12.33
C LYS A 20 -4.48 7.36 -11.86
N GLN A 21 -4.17 8.63 -11.55
CA GLN A 21 -2.84 8.98 -11.01
C GLN A 21 -2.62 8.41 -9.61
N VAL A 22 -3.67 8.34 -8.80
CA VAL A 22 -3.66 7.75 -7.46
C VAL A 22 -3.59 6.23 -7.55
N GLU A 23 -4.32 5.62 -8.49
CA GLU A 23 -4.26 4.19 -8.79
C GLU A 23 -2.84 3.74 -9.15
N HIS A 24 -2.16 4.48 -10.04
CA HIS A 24 -0.82 4.12 -10.49
C HIS A 24 0.24 4.25 -9.38
N ASN A 25 0.03 5.15 -8.42
CA ASN A 25 0.97 5.44 -7.33
C ASN A 25 0.33 5.17 -5.96
N LEU A 26 -0.36 4.05 -5.85
CA LEU A 26 -1.20 3.72 -4.70
C LEU A 26 -0.40 3.73 -3.38
N GLU A 27 0.84 3.26 -3.41
CA GLU A 27 1.73 3.26 -2.23
C GLU A 27 2.03 4.67 -1.72
N TYR A 28 2.42 5.61 -2.60
CA TYR A 28 2.69 6.99 -2.23
C TYR A 28 1.46 7.72 -1.70
N PHE A 29 0.30 7.40 -2.30
CA PHE A 29 -0.99 7.91 -1.83
C PHE A 29 -1.31 7.41 -0.42
N LEU A 30 -1.25 6.10 -0.18
CA LEU A 30 -1.51 5.51 1.13
C LEU A 30 -0.56 6.06 2.20
N PHE A 31 0.71 6.22 1.86
CA PHE A 31 1.71 6.78 2.76
C PHE A 31 1.37 8.23 3.15
N THR A 32 1.04 9.07 2.17
CA THR A 32 0.68 10.48 2.39
C THR A 32 -0.60 10.61 3.21
N MET A 33 -1.62 9.80 2.91
CA MET A 33 -2.87 9.77 3.66
C MET A 33 -2.65 9.29 5.11
N GLY A 34 -1.72 8.36 5.32
CA GLY A 34 -1.28 7.94 6.65
C GLY A 34 -0.68 9.10 7.47
N ILE A 35 0.23 9.88 6.89
CA ILE A 35 0.82 11.07 7.54
C ILE A 35 -0.27 12.08 7.91
N ILE A 36 -1.15 12.40 6.96
CA ILE A 36 -2.26 13.33 7.19
C ILE A 36 -3.15 12.84 8.34
N SER A 37 -3.47 11.54 8.38
CA SER A 37 -4.28 10.93 9.44
C SER A 37 -3.64 11.06 10.83
N VAL A 38 -2.33 10.82 10.95
CA VAL A 38 -1.60 10.95 12.22
C VAL A 38 -1.54 12.42 12.69
N ILE A 39 -1.40 13.37 11.77
CA ILE A 39 -1.43 14.81 12.08
C ILE A 39 -2.84 15.24 12.53
N VAL A 40 -3.88 14.85 11.80
CA VAL A 40 -5.28 15.20 12.10
C VAL A 40 -5.74 14.58 13.43
N SER A 41 -5.27 13.38 13.75
CA SER A 41 -5.53 12.73 15.04
C SER A 41 -4.70 13.27 16.19
N LYS A 42 -3.73 14.18 15.94
CA LYS A 42 -2.76 14.70 16.91
C LYS A 42 -1.96 13.59 17.62
N GLN A 43 -1.77 12.45 16.97
CA GLN A 43 -1.02 11.31 17.51
C GLN A 43 0.43 11.27 17.01
N PHE A 44 0.90 12.33 16.34
CA PHE A 44 2.27 12.40 15.85
C PHE A 44 3.25 12.52 17.03
N SER A 45 3.84 11.40 17.43
CA SER A 45 4.82 11.34 18.52
C SER A 45 6.00 10.45 18.15
N VAL A 46 7.15 10.72 18.77
CA VAL A 46 8.35 9.87 18.64
C VAL A 46 8.10 8.46 19.19
N GLU A 47 7.26 8.34 20.22
CA GLU A 47 6.82 7.05 20.75
C GLU A 47 6.04 6.22 19.73
N LEU A 48 5.15 6.84 18.93
CA LEU A 48 4.42 6.15 17.86
C LEU A 48 5.39 5.56 16.83
N PHE A 49 6.44 6.31 16.49
CA PHE A 49 7.48 5.83 15.56
C PHE A 49 8.18 4.58 16.11
N PHE A 50 8.67 4.61 17.34
CA PHE A 50 9.28 3.42 17.97
C PHE A 50 8.29 2.27 18.16
N HIS A 51 7.02 2.56 18.42
CA HIS A 51 5.97 1.55 18.54
C HIS A 51 5.76 0.81 17.21
N ILE A 52 5.72 1.53 16.09
CA ILE A 52 5.59 0.95 14.76
C ILE A 52 6.81 0.08 14.43
N PHE A 53 8.03 0.54 14.73
CA PHE A 53 9.26 -0.22 14.49
C PHE A 53 9.39 -1.45 15.40
N LYS A 54 8.78 -1.46 16.58
CA LYS A 54 8.74 -2.65 17.44
C LYS A 54 7.61 -3.60 17.08
N ASN A 55 6.66 -3.18 16.24
CA ASN A 55 5.51 -3.99 15.90
C ASN A 55 5.92 -5.11 14.93
N PRO A 56 5.77 -6.39 15.30
CA PRO A 56 6.16 -7.51 14.42
C PRO A 56 5.38 -7.53 13.09
N LEU A 57 4.19 -6.94 13.04
CA LEU A 57 3.36 -6.89 11.83
C LEU A 57 4.06 -6.17 10.67
N ILE A 58 4.83 -5.10 10.93
CA ILE A 58 5.51 -4.38 9.84
C ILE A 58 6.56 -5.26 9.16
N TYR A 59 7.27 -6.09 9.94
CA TYR A 59 8.26 -7.02 9.44
C TYR A 59 7.61 -8.17 8.66
N TYR A 60 6.47 -8.69 9.13
CA TYR A 60 5.73 -9.72 8.39
C TYR A 60 5.20 -9.22 7.05
N ILE A 61 4.63 -8.01 7.01
CA ILE A 61 4.14 -7.42 5.75
C ILE A 61 5.31 -7.18 4.79
N THR A 62 6.40 -6.58 5.28
CA THR A 62 7.60 -6.31 4.45
C THR A 62 8.17 -7.61 3.88
N LEU A 63 8.29 -8.65 4.70
CA LEU A 63 8.78 -9.96 4.28
C LEU A 63 7.82 -10.62 3.27
N ALA A 64 6.52 -10.54 3.50
CA ALA A 64 5.51 -11.09 2.60
C ALA A 64 5.57 -10.42 1.22
N VAL A 65 5.63 -9.09 1.17
CA VAL A 65 5.74 -8.33 -0.10
C VAL A 65 7.07 -8.63 -0.79
N LEU A 66 8.17 -8.75 -0.04
CA LEU A 66 9.48 -9.10 -0.59
C LEU A 66 9.48 -10.50 -1.21
N ILE A 67 8.96 -11.50 -0.50
CA ILE A 67 8.85 -12.87 -1.00
C ILE A 67 7.94 -12.92 -2.22
N ALA A 68 6.78 -12.26 -2.18
CA ALA A 68 5.87 -12.19 -3.32
C ALA A 68 6.54 -11.54 -4.54
N GLY A 69 7.28 -10.44 -4.35
CA GLY A 69 8.04 -9.78 -5.40
C GLY A 69 9.16 -10.64 -5.99
N LEU A 70 9.88 -11.39 -5.16
CA LEU A 70 10.91 -12.34 -5.60
C LEU A 70 10.30 -13.49 -6.41
N ILE A 71 9.24 -14.12 -5.90
CA ILE A 71 8.50 -15.18 -6.59
C ILE A 71 8.00 -14.64 -7.93
N PHE A 72 7.38 -13.48 -7.96
CA PHE A 72 6.85 -12.87 -9.18
C PHE A 72 7.97 -12.60 -10.20
N THR A 73 9.13 -12.11 -9.76
CA THR A 73 10.27 -11.85 -10.64
C THR A 73 10.79 -13.13 -11.30
N LEU A 74 10.85 -14.24 -10.56
CA LEU A 74 11.25 -15.54 -11.09
C LEU A 74 10.19 -16.14 -12.03
N LEU A 75 8.90 -15.92 -11.74
CA LEU A 75 7.80 -16.44 -12.54
C LEU A 75 7.50 -15.58 -13.77
N LYS A 76 7.94 -14.31 -13.82
CA LYS A 76 7.58 -13.36 -14.88
C LYS A 76 7.90 -13.90 -16.29
N GLU A 77 9.02 -14.60 -16.46
CA GLU A 77 9.44 -15.12 -17.76
C GLU A 77 8.54 -16.26 -18.24
N LYS A 78 8.16 -17.17 -17.32
CA LYS A 78 7.21 -18.25 -17.62
C LYS A 78 5.80 -17.72 -17.88
N LEU A 79 5.39 -16.69 -17.14
CA LEU A 79 4.11 -16.02 -17.33
C LEU A 79 4.06 -15.29 -18.68
N LYS A 80 5.13 -14.61 -19.09
CA LYS A 80 5.20 -13.92 -20.39
C LYS A 80 4.99 -14.89 -21.56
N ILE A 81 5.67 -16.03 -21.53
CA ILE A 81 5.52 -17.08 -22.55
C ILE A 81 4.09 -17.66 -22.56
N GLY A 82 3.49 -17.84 -21.37
CA GLY A 82 2.11 -18.32 -21.24
C GLY A 82 1.08 -17.34 -21.80
N VAL A 83 1.26 -16.05 -21.53
CA VAL A 83 0.38 -14.98 -22.02
C VAL A 83 0.50 -14.82 -23.54
N GLU A 84 1.71 -14.85 -24.10
CA GLU A 84 1.92 -14.81 -25.56
C GLU A 84 1.25 -16.01 -26.25
N LYS A 85 1.36 -17.23 -25.69
CA LYS A 85 0.69 -18.42 -26.25
C LYS A 85 -0.84 -18.38 -26.23
N VAL A 86 -1.44 -17.65 -25.29
CA VAL A 86 -2.89 -17.49 -25.20
C VAL A 86 -3.37 -16.32 -26.06
N ALA A 87 -2.53 -15.31 -26.28
CA ALA A 87 -2.84 -14.15 -27.11
C ALA A 87 -2.66 -14.40 -28.62
N ASP A 88 -1.78 -15.32 -29.02
CA ASP A 88 -1.52 -15.68 -30.44
C ASP A 88 -2.49 -16.76 -30.98
N LYS A 89 -3.61 -17.00 -30.29
CA LYS A 89 -4.64 -17.98 -30.66
C LYS A 89 -6.01 -17.33 -30.73
#